data_AF-A0A7V0IS28-F1
#
_entry.id   AF-A0A7V0IS28-F1
#
_cell.length_a   1.000
_cell.length_b   1.000
_cell.length_c   1.000
_cell.angle_alpha   90.00
_cell.angle_beta   90.00
_cell.angle_gamma   90.00
#
_symmetry.space_group_name_H-M   'P 1'
#
loop_
_entity.id
_entity.type
_entity.pdbx_description
1 polymer ?
#
loop_
_entity_poly.entity_id
_entity_poly.type
_entity_poly.pdbx_seq_one_letter_code
_entity_poly.pdbx_strand_id
1 'polypeptide(L)'
;MDTTVALKREQVRRKRLWRLAAVLAVMATWFWGRFLSGSPLLPRPPSLGDEAVFWLPGVAIILLLGLVLVLPMVSNSKSPHVIYRPEQIDVGFQDVVGLGRVVEEVDHTLRIMLDHETFRTEMGGRPRRGVLFEGPPGTGKTHLAKALAKEAGVPFLFVSATAF
;
A
#
# COMPACT_ATOMS: atom_id res chain seq x y z
N MET A 1 15.26 -2.91 12.76
CA MET A 1 14.79 -3.63 11.55
C MET A 1 13.86 -2.79 10.66
N ASP A 2 13.55 -1.52 11.00
CA ASP A 2 12.56 -0.71 10.25
C ASP A 2 13.10 0.10 9.06
N THR A 3 14.43 0.21 8.90
CA THR A 3 15.03 1.04 7.84
C THR A 3 14.93 0.39 6.46
N THR A 4 14.96 -0.93 6.35
CA THR A 4 14.97 -1.64 5.05
C THR A 4 13.62 -1.58 4.33
N VAL A 5 12.51 -1.63 5.08
CA VAL A 5 11.15 -1.54 4.51
C VAL A 5 10.80 -0.11 4.09
N ALA A 6 11.23 0.88 4.89
CA ALA A 6 11.03 2.30 4.58
C ALA A 6 11.79 2.72 3.31
N LEU A 7 13.08 2.36 3.21
CA LEU A 7 13.92 2.67 2.04
C LEU A 7 13.40 1.99 0.76
N LYS A 8 12.84 0.78 0.85
CA LYS A 8 12.29 0.06 -0.31
C LYS A 8 11.03 0.71 -0.87
N ARG A 9 10.20 1.34 -0.04
CA ARG A 9 9.00 2.09 -0.48
C ARG A 9 9.37 3.38 -1.20
N GLU A 10 10.40 4.07 -0.73
CA GLU A 10 10.88 5.32 -1.32
C GLU A 10 11.50 5.11 -2.71
N GLN A 11 12.27 4.04 -2.89
CA GLN A 11 12.86 3.69 -4.18
C GLN A 11 11.81 3.38 -5.25
N VAL A 12 10.69 2.75 -4.89
CA VAL A 12 9.60 2.46 -5.84
C VAL A 12 8.86 3.74 -6.26
N ARG A 13 8.61 4.66 -5.32
CA ARG A 13 8.02 5.97 -5.62
C ARG A 13 8.92 6.79 -6.56
N ARG A 14 10.22 6.85 -6.26
CA ARG A 14 11.20 7.60 -7.05
C ARG A 14 11.38 7.03 -8.46
N LYS A 15 11.37 5.70 -8.63
CA LYS A 15 11.44 5.05 -9.96
C LYS A 15 10.20 5.33 -10.82
N ARG A 16 8.99 5.39 -10.23
CA ARG A 16 7.77 5.74 -10.97
C ARG A 16 7.80 7.19 -11.46
N LEU A 17 8.19 8.11 -10.58
CA LEU A 17 8.34 9.52 -10.93
C LEU A 17 9.39 9.75 -12.01
N TRP A 18 10.54 9.07 -11.92
CA TRP A 18 11.58 9.16 -12.96
C TRP A 18 11.15 8.60 -14.31
N ARG A 19 10.38 7.50 -14.33
CA ARG A 19 9.82 6.97 -15.58
C ARG A 19 8.82 7.94 -16.21
N LEU A 20 7.96 8.58 -15.41
CA LEU A 20 7.02 9.59 -15.90
C LEU A 20 7.75 10.84 -16.41
N ALA A 21 8.76 11.32 -15.69
CA ALA A 21 9.60 12.43 -16.11
C ALA A 21 10.36 12.12 -17.42
N ALA A 22 10.85 10.89 -17.59
CA ALA A 22 11.51 10.46 -18.83
C ALA A 22 10.53 10.43 -20.02
N VAL A 23 9.31 9.92 -19.83
CA VAL A 23 8.27 9.91 -20.89
C VAL A 23 7.88 11.33 -21.28
N LEU A 24 7.70 12.22 -20.29
CA LEU A 24 7.42 13.64 -20.53
C LEU A 24 8.58 14.34 -21.24
N ALA A 25 9.83 14.03 -20.88
CA ALA A 25 11.00 14.57 -21.55
C ALA A 25 11.07 14.13 -23.00
N VAL A 26 10.81 12.85 -23.32
CA VAL A 26 10.77 12.35 -24.71
C VAL A 26 9.68 13.05 -25.52
N MET A 27 8.48 13.23 -24.97
CA MET A 27 7.41 13.98 -25.61
C MET A 27 7.78 15.46 -25.82
N ALA A 28 8.37 16.10 -24.81
CA ALA A 28 8.79 17.49 -24.88
C ALA A 28 9.93 17.69 -25.89
N THR A 29 10.90 16.78 -25.95
CA THR A 29 12.02 16.82 -26.90
C THR A 29 11.55 16.56 -28.34
N TRP A 30 10.64 15.60 -28.55
CA TRP A 30 10.02 15.39 -29.87
C TRP A 30 9.24 16.63 -30.31
N PHE A 31 8.50 17.23 -29.37
CA PHE A 31 7.72 18.44 -29.63
C PHE A 31 8.60 19.65 -29.93
N TRP A 32 9.70 19.86 -29.19
CA TRP A 32 10.65 20.95 -29.43
C TRP A 32 11.34 20.79 -30.79
N GLY A 33 11.75 19.56 -31.14
CA GLY A 33 12.31 19.24 -32.45
C GLY A 33 11.32 19.50 -33.59
N ARG A 34 10.01 19.39 -33.33
CA ARG A 34 8.94 19.64 -34.30
C ARG A 34 8.50 21.10 -34.35
N PHE A 35 8.51 21.82 -33.23
CA PHE A 35 8.21 23.27 -33.14
C PHE A 35 9.27 24.10 -33.88
N LEU A 36 10.55 23.70 -33.81
CA LEU A 36 11.59 24.33 -34.64
C LEU A 36 11.46 24.00 -36.14
N SER A 37 10.75 22.92 -36.52
CA SER A 37 10.66 22.47 -37.92
C SER A 37 9.49 23.04 -38.71
N GLY A 38 8.65 23.90 -38.13
CA GLY A 38 7.64 24.70 -38.85
C GLY A 38 6.59 23.93 -39.67
N SER A 39 6.40 22.62 -39.46
CA SER A 39 5.53 21.79 -40.30
C SER A 39 4.30 21.28 -39.55
N PRO A 40 3.06 21.63 -39.97
CA PRO A 40 1.82 21.19 -39.33
C PRO A 40 1.60 19.67 -39.53
N LEU A 41 1.15 18.99 -38.47
CA LEU A 41 1.20 17.53 -38.30
C LEU A 41 -0.11 16.79 -38.62
N LEU A 42 -1.21 17.49 -38.93
CA LEU A 42 -2.53 16.90 -39.20
C LEU A 42 -3.11 17.45 -40.51
N PRO A 43 -3.86 16.64 -41.29
CA PRO A 43 -4.65 17.16 -42.39
C PRO A 43 -5.64 18.18 -41.82
N ARG A 44 -5.64 19.38 -42.39
CA ARG A 44 -6.46 20.52 -41.95
C ARG A 44 -7.93 20.06 -41.79
N PRO A 45 -8.50 20.03 -40.58
CA PRO A 45 -9.94 19.86 -40.44
C PRO A 45 -10.62 21.12 -41.03
N PRO A 46 -11.53 20.99 -42.00
CA PRO A 46 -12.05 22.11 -42.80
C PRO A 46 -12.93 23.12 -42.03
N SER A 47 -13.10 22.99 -40.71
CA SER A 47 -14.04 23.79 -39.91
C SER A 47 -13.43 24.55 -38.73
N LEU A 48 -12.10 24.62 -38.60
CA LEU A 48 -11.42 25.35 -37.53
C LEU A 48 -10.46 26.38 -38.14
N GLY A 49 -10.59 27.66 -37.77
CA GLY A 49 -9.73 28.74 -38.27
C GLY A 49 -8.24 28.49 -37.98
N ASP A 50 -7.35 29.05 -38.81
CA ASP A 50 -5.90 28.81 -38.77
C ASP A 50 -5.26 29.08 -37.38
N GLU A 51 -5.87 29.96 -36.58
CA GLU A 51 -5.48 30.28 -35.20
C GLU A 51 -5.60 29.10 -34.22
N ALA A 52 -6.57 28.20 -34.42
CA ALA A 52 -6.81 27.07 -33.52
C ALA A 52 -5.78 25.94 -33.70
N VAL A 53 -5.21 25.82 -34.90
CA VAL A 53 -4.17 24.83 -35.24
C VAL A 53 -2.86 25.17 -34.53
N PHE A 54 -2.58 26.45 -34.30
CA PHE A 54 -1.41 26.92 -33.54
C PHE A 54 -1.52 26.60 -32.03
N TRP A 55 -2.71 26.72 -31.45
CA TRP A 55 -2.93 26.52 -30.01
C TRP A 55 -3.16 25.06 -29.59
N LEU A 56 -3.67 24.21 -30.49
CA LEU A 56 -3.97 22.80 -30.25
C LEU A 56 -2.84 22.02 -29.54
N PRO A 57 -1.57 22.14 -29.96
CA PRO A 57 -0.49 21.40 -29.31
C PRO A 57 -0.19 21.90 -27.89
N GLY A 58 -0.29 23.22 -27.65
CA GLY A 58 -0.11 23.80 -26.31
C GLY A 58 -1.20 23.32 -25.34
N VAL A 59 -2.46 23.28 -25.79
CA VAL A 59 -3.58 22.77 -24.99
C VAL A 59 -3.42 21.27 -24.70
N ALA A 60 -2.96 20.48 -25.68
CA ALA A 60 -2.69 19.05 -25.49
C ALA A 60 -1.60 18.79 -24.43
N ILE A 61 -0.55 19.61 -24.39
CA ILE A 61 0.51 19.51 -23.38
C ILE A 61 0.00 19.88 -21.99
N ILE A 62 -0.79 20.95 -21.86
CA ILE A 62 -1.36 21.38 -20.58
C ILE A 62 -2.30 20.30 -20.03
N LEU A 63 -3.13 19.69 -20.89
CA LEU A 63 -3.99 18.58 -20.50
C LEU A 63 -3.19 17.35 -20.07
N LEU A 64 -2.14 16.99 -20.80
CA LEU A 64 -1.26 15.87 -20.45
C LEU A 64 -0.54 16.13 -19.11
N LEU A 65 -0.02 17.33 -18.90
CA LEU A 65 0.64 17.74 -17.67
C LEU A 65 -0.32 17.66 -16.47
N GLY A 66 -1.53 18.20 -16.65
CA GLY A 66 -2.60 18.12 -15.64
C GLY A 66 -2.96 16.67 -15.31
N LEU A 67 -3.11 15.82 -16.33
CA LEU A 67 -3.40 14.40 -16.16
C LEU A 67 -2.28 13.68 -15.37
N VAL A 68 -1.02 13.95 -15.69
CA VAL A 68 0.14 13.35 -14.99
C VAL A 68 0.24 13.82 -13.53
N LEU A 69 -0.21 15.04 -13.22
CA LEU A 69 -0.22 15.56 -11.86
C LEU A 69 -1.39 15.03 -11.01
N VAL A 70 -2.55 14.82 -11.64
CA VAL A 70 -3.76 14.32 -10.97
C VAL A 70 -3.74 12.80 -10.78
N LEU A 71 -3.22 12.01 -11.73
CA LEU A 71 -3.13 10.54 -11.64
C LEU A 71 -2.52 10.02 -10.31
N PRO A 72 -1.34 10.52 -9.87
CA PRO A 72 -0.72 10.04 -8.63
C PRO A 72 -1.46 10.50 -7.37
N MET A 73 -2.17 11.64 -7.40
CA MET A 73 -3.00 12.09 -6.27
C MET A 73 -4.19 11.15 -6.05
N VAL A 74 -4.87 10.76 -7.13
CA VAL A 74 -5.97 9.78 -7.06
C VAL A 74 -5.45 8.40 -6.64
N SER A 75 -4.24 8.02 -7.07
CA SER A 75 -3.64 6.72 -6.74
C SER A 75 -3.07 6.61 -5.31
N ASN A 76 -2.76 7.71 -4.63
CA ASN A 76 -2.11 7.68 -3.31
C ASN A 76 -3.08 7.50 -2.13
N SER A 77 -4.38 7.33 -2.39
CA SER A 77 -5.43 7.17 -1.37
C SER A 77 -5.48 5.77 -0.70
N LYS A 78 -4.35 5.06 -0.61
CA LYS A 78 -4.29 3.77 0.13
C LYS A 78 -3.63 4.04 1.48
N SER A 79 -4.45 4.00 2.53
CA SER A 79 -4.07 4.26 3.93
C SER A 79 -2.80 3.51 4.34
N PRO A 80 -1.96 4.09 5.21
CA PRO A 80 -0.68 3.51 5.60
C PRO A 80 -0.87 2.37 6.61
N HIS A 81 -1.41 1.24 6.14
CA HIS A 81 -1.46 0.02 6.93
C HIS A 81 -0.27 -0.87 6.56
N VAL A 82 0.49 -1.30 7.56
CA VAL A 82 1.57 -2.27 7.36
C VAL A 82 0.99 -3.65 7.64
N ILE A 83 0.74 -4.40 6.57
CA ILE A 83 0.37 -5.81 6.63
C ILE A 83 1.65 -6.63 6.54
N TYR A 84 1.90 -7.45 7.55
CA TYR A 84 2.90 -8.51 7.52
C TYR A 84 2.20 -9.82 7.17
N ARG A 85 2.66 -10.50 6.12
CA ARG A 85 2.17 -11.85 5.81
C ARG A 85 2.82 -12.87 6.75
N PRO A 86 2.20 -14.04 7.00
CA PRO A 86 2.76 -15.07 7.86
C PRO A 86 4.21 -15.45 7.49
N GLU A 87 4.52 -15.51 6.19
CA GLU A 87 5.86 -15.88 5.69
C GLU A 87 6.93 -14.81 5.99
N GLN A 88 6.51 -13.60 6.37
CA GLN A 88 7.38 -12.48 6.72
C GLN A 88 7.55 -12.32 8.24
N ILE A 89 6.91 -13.19 9.03
CA ILE A 89 6.98 -13.17 10.49
C ILE A 89 8.02 -14.22 10.92
N ASP A 90 9.17 -13.76 11.39
CA ASP A 90 10.26 -14.66 11.78
C ASP A 90 10.03 -15.31 13.15
N VAL A 91 9.06 -14.83 13.92
CA VAL A 91 8.78 -15.21 15.32
C VAL A 91 7.66 -16.24 15.42
N GLY A 92 7.88 -17.36 16.11
CA GLY A 92 6.85 -18.36 16.47
C GLY A 92 6.67 -18.54 17.99
N PHE A 93 5.79 -19.47 18.40
CA PHE A 93 5.57 -19.76 19.84
C PHE A 93 6.81 -20.29 20.55
N GLN A 94 7.69 -20.96 19.82
CA GLN A 94 8.96 -21.47 20.32
C GLN A 94 9.90 -20.35 20.80
N ASP A 95 9.76 -19.15 20.22
CA ASP A 95 10.56 -17.98 20.54
C ASP A 95 9.99 -17.20 21.74
N VAL A 96 8.83 -17.60 22.27
CA VAL A 96 8.18 -16.96 23.42
C VAL A 96 8.60 -17.67 24.71
N VAL A 97 9.53 -17.07 25.45
CA VAL A 97 10.07 -17.64 26.70
C VAL A 97 9.32 -17.10 27.93
N GLY A 98 9.03 -17.97 28.90
CA GLY A 98 8.52 -17.57 30.22
C GLY A 98 7.02 -17.26 30.29
N LEU A 99 6.27 -17.48 29.21
CA LEU A 99 4.83 -17.17 29.12
C LEU A 99 3.97 -18.39 28.76
N GLY A 100 4.41 -19.62 29.04
CA GLY A 100 3.76 -20.86 28.58
C GLY A 100 2.25 -20.92 28.84
N ARG A 101 1.80 -20.58 30.05
CA ARG A 101 0.37 -20.54 30.40
C ARG A 101 -0.42 -19.52 29.57
N VAL A 102 0.18 -18.35 29.29
CA VAL A 102 -0.45 -17.30 28.48
C VAL A 102 -0.51 -17.74 27.02
N VAL A 103 0.54 -18.38 26.50
CA VAL A 103 0.56 -18.92 25.14
C VAL A 103 -0.56 -19.94 24.96
N GLU A 104 -0.73 -20.87 25.90
CA GLU A 104 -1.78 -21.89 25.87
C GLU A 104 -3.19 -21.28 25.89
N GLU A 105 -3.46 -20.32 26.78
CA GLU A 105 -4.75 -19.65 26.87
C GLU A 105 -5.11 -18.87 25.60
N VAL A 106 -4.11 -18.22 25.01
CA VAL A 106 -4.29 -17.44 23.78
C VAL A 106 -4.43 -18.35 22.56
N ASP A 107 -3.70 -19.46 22.47
CA ASP A 107 -3.87 -20.49 21.42
C ASP A 107 -5.28 -21.07 21.45
N HIS A 108 -5.77 -21.44 22.64
CA HIS A 108 -7.13 -21.95 22.79
C HIS A 108 -8.18 -20.90 22.38
N THR A 109 -7.98 -19.65 22.80
CA THR A 109 -8.86 -18.54 22.41
C THR A 109 -8.86 -18.30 20.90
N LEU A 110 -7.68 -18.37 20.27
CA LEU A 110 -7.53 -18.20 18.83
C LEU A 110 -8.24 -19.32 18.06
N ARG A 111 -8.10 -20.58 18.49
CA ARG A 111 -8.81 -21.72 17.86
C ARG A 111 -10.32 -21.51 17.87
N ILE A 112 -10.87 -21.03 18.98
CA ILE A 112 -12.30 -20.69 19.09
C ILE A 112 -12.70 -19.56 18.13
N MET A 113 -11.82 -18.58 17.90
CA MET A 113 -12.08 -17.50 16.94
C MET A 113 -12.06 -17.97 15.49
N LEU A 114 -11.13 -18.86 15.14
CA LEU A 114 -11.00 -19.41 13.80
C LEU A 114 -12.16 -20.36 13.49
N ASP A 115 -12.52 -21.23 14.42
CA ASP A 115 -13.59 -22.23 14.30
C ASP A 115 -14.98 -21.70 14.73
N HIS A 116 -15.24 -20.43 14.42
CA HIS A 116 -16.45 -19.74 14.86
C HIS A 116 -17.76 -20.33 14.29
N GLU A 117 -17.71 -21.01 13.14
CA GLU A 117 -18.89 -21.65 12.53
C GLU A 117 -19.37 -22.85 13.36
N THR A 118 -18.45 -23.74 13.74
CA THR A 118 -18.74 -24.90 14.59
C THR A 118 -19.22 -24.45 15.96
N PHE A 119 -18.54 -23.47 16.56
CA PHE A 119 -18.91 -22.92 17.87
C PHE A 119 -20.33 -22.31 17.88
N ARG A 120 -20.70 -21.60 16.82
CA ARG A 120 -22.04 -20.99 16.69
C ARG A 120 -23.13 -22.04 16.47
N THR A 121 -22.83 -23.08 15.70
CA THR A 121 -23.83 -24.08 15.28
C THR A 121 -24.09 -25.12 16.37
N GLU A 122 -23.05 -25.57 17.08
CA GLU A 122 -23.16 -26.65 18.07
C GLU A 122 -23.35 -26.15 19.51
N MET A 123 -22.73 -25.01 19.88
CA MET A 123 -22.79 -24.49 21.26
C MET A 123 -23.74 -23.29 21.45
N GLY A 124 -24.34 -22.77 20.38
CA GLY A 124 -25.32 -21.67 20.44
C GLY A 124 -24.77 -20.33 20.98
N GLY A 125 -23.45 -20.20 21.13
CA GLY A 125 -22.77 -19.03 21.69
C GLY A 125 -22.28 -18.04 20.62
N ARG A 126 -21.92 -16.82 21.05
CA ARG A 126 -21.18 -15.86 20.22
C ARG A 126 -19.67 -16.04 20.44
N PRO A 127 -18.85 -16.23 19.39
CA PRO A 127 -17.40 -16.33 19.54
C PRO A 127 -16.83 -15.01 20.10
N ARG A 128 -15.74 -15.11 20.87
CA ARG A 128 -14.95 -13.92 21.26
C ARG A 128 -14.42 -13.24 19.99
N ARG A 129 -14.33 -11.91 19.97
CA ARG A 129 -13.89 -11.16 18.77
C ARG A 129 -12.52 -10.50 18.87
N GLY A 130 -11.89 -10.52 20.04
CA GLY A 130 -10.59 -9.92 20.24
C GLY A 130 -9.95 -10.36 21.54
N VAL A 131 -8.62 -10.18 21.60
CA VAL A 131 -7.79 -10.39 22.79
C VAL A 131 -7.04 -9.09 23.05
N LEU A 132 -7.03 -8.63 24.30
CA LEU A 132 -6.26 -7.48 24.74
C LEU A 132 -5.08 -7.98 25.58
N PHE A 133 -3.86 -7.59 25.19
CA PHE A 133 -2.67 -7.84 25.98
C PHE A 133 -2.33 -6.61 26.83
N GLU A 134 -2.43 -6.75 28.14
CA GLU A 134 -2.09 -5.69 29.10
C GLU A 134 -0.85 -6.09 29.93
N GLY A 135 -0.05 -5.10 30.31
CA GLY A 135 1.06 -5.28 31.25
C GLY A 135 2.18 -4.25 31.04
N PRO A 136 3.23 -4.28 31.88
CA PRO A 136 4.38 -3.38 31.78
C PRO A 136 5.07 -3.39 30.41
N PRO A 137 5.69 -2.28 29.95
CA PRO A 137 6.46 -2.30 28.71
C PRO A 137 7.59 -3.34 28.78
N GLY A 138 7.88 -4.01 27.66
CA GLY A 138 8.95 -5.03 27.59
C GLY A 138 8.54 -6.47 27.91
N THR A 139 7.28 -6.74 28.32
CA THR A 139 6.82 -8.11 28.64
C THR A 139 6.48 -8.99 27.42
N GLY A 140 6.96 -8.66 26.23
CA GLY A 140 6.78 -9.50 25.04
C GLY A 140 5.38 -9.50 24.41
N LYS A 141 4.45 -8.60 24.80
CA LYS A 141 3.09 -8.54 24.22
C LYS A 141 3.05 -8.50 22.69
N THR A 142 3.82 -7.58 22.08
CA THR A 142 3.91 -7.47 20.61
C THR A 142 4.61 -8.68 19.99
N HIS A 143 5.52 -9.31 20.73
CA HIS A 143 6.23 -10.51 20.31
C HIS A 143 5.28 -11.73 20.26
N LEU A 144 4.46 -11.88 21.29
CA LEU A 144 3.41 -12.91 21.37
C LEU A 144 2.34 -12.70 20.29
N ALA A 145 1.91 -11.46 20.04
CA ALA A 145 0.93 -11.17 19.00
C ALA A 145 1.43 -11.53 17.58
N LYS A 146 2.74 -11.36 17.32
CA LYS A 146 3.36 -11.79 16.05
C LYS A 146 3.44 -13.31 15.96
N ALA A 147 3.90 -13.98 17.02
CA ALA A 147 3.94 -15.44 17.12
C ALA A 147 2.57 -16.06 16.84
N LEU A 148 1.53 -15.48 17.45
CA LEU A 148 0.15 -15.88 17.28
C LEU A 148 -0.31 -15.80 15.81
N ALA A 149 -0.04 -14.68 15.14
CA ALA A 149 -0.44 -14.50 13.74
C ALA A 149 0.27 -15.49 12.80
N LYS A 150 1.53 -15.81 13.09
CA LYS A 150 2.29 -16.84 12.37
C LYS A 150 1.66 -18.22 12.56
N GLU A 151 1.35 -18.61 13.79
CA GLU A 151 0.75 -19.92 14.08
C GLU A 151 -0.66 -20.05 13.49
N ALA A 152 -1.44 -18.96 13.54
CA ALA A 152 -2.77 -18.89 12.94
C ALA A 152 -2.74 -18.92 11.40
N GLY A 153 -1.58 -18.69 10.76
CA GLY A 153 -1.48 -18.54 9.31
C GLY A 153 -2.23 -17.32 8.75
N VAL A 154 -2.44 -16.28 9.57
CA VAL A 154 -3.21 -15.08 9.17
C VAL A 154 -2.31 -13.84 9.06
N PRO A 155 -2.67 -12.85 8.20
CA PRO A 155 -1.91 -11.61 8.12
C PRO A 155 -1.92 -10.82 9.44
N PHE A 156 -0.75 -10.32 9.85
CA PHE A 156 -0.59 -9.45 11.02
C PHE A 156 -0.69 -7.98 10.61
N LEU A 157 -1.74 -7.29 11.08
CA LEU A 157 -1.94 -5.87 10.86
C LEU A 157 -1.39 -5.08 12.05
N PHE A 158 -0.35 -4.28 11.81
CA PHE A 158 0.19 -3.38 12.82
C PHE A 158 -0.27 -1.94 12.58
N VAL A 159 -0.95 -1.37 13.56
CA VAL A 159 -1.35 0.05 13.55
C VAL A 159 -0.87 0.71 14.83
N SER A 160 -0.06 1.76 14.69
CA SER A 160 0.34 2.59 15.83
C SER A 160 -0.82 3.47 16.24
N ALA A 161 -1.05 3.64 17.54
CA ALA A 161 -2.05 4.57 18.06
C ALA A 161 -1.83 6.01 17.57
N THR A 162 -0.58 6.40 17.31
CA THR A 162 -0.21 7.72 16.78
C THR A 162 -0.54 7.93 15.30
N ALA A 163 -1.02 6.89 14.60
CA ALA A 163 -1.38 6.97 13.19
C ALA A 163 -2.86 7.34 12.96
N PHE A 164 -3.63 7.49 14.04
CA PHE A 164 -5.02 7.95 14.06
C PHE A 164 -5.12 9.40 14.54
#